data_AF-A5AW61-F1
#
_entry.id   AF-A5AW61-F1
#
_cell.length_a   1.000
_cell.length_b   1.000
_cell.length_c   1.000
_cell.angle_alpha   90.00
_cell.angle_beta   90.00
_cell.angle_gamma   90.00
#
_symmetry.space_group_name_H-M   'P 1'
#
loop_
_entity.id
_entity.type
_entity.pdbx_description
1 polymer ?
#
loop_
_entity_poly.entity_id
_entity_poly.type
_entity_poly.pdbx_seq_one_letter_code
_entity_poly.pdbx_strand_id
1 'polypeptide(L)'
;MGYIAPECFHTGKATPESDVYGFGAVLLEVVCAQRPWASDATFHFLVDWVWCLHREGRIVEAVDERLGNDYVVEEAQRLLLLGLACSHPIATERPKTQAIVQMWLSLDP
;
A
#
# COMPACT_ATOMS: atom_id res chain seq x y z
N MET A 1 2.47 12.67 -6.90
CA MET A 1 1.71 12.89 -5.65
C MET A 1 1.34 11.60 -4.92
N GLY A 2 1.17 10.45 -5.60
CA GLY A 2 0.77 9.20 -4.92
C GLY A 2 1.73 8.60 -3.89
N TYR A 3 2.95 9.14 -3.74
CA TYR A 3 3.92 8.70 -2.71
C TYR A 3 4.04 9.69 -1.54
N ILE A 4 3.43 10.87 -1.62
CA ILE A 4 3.58 11.92 -0.61
C ILE A 4 2.51 11.73 0.44
N ALA A 5 2.93 11.59 1.69
CA ALA A 5 2.01 11.45 2.81
C ALA A 5 1.12 12.71 2.96
N PRO A 6 -0.17 12.55 3.31
CA PRO A 6 -1.14 13.64 3.32
C PRO A 6 -0.76 14.79 4.29
N GLU A 7 -0.10 14.46 5.40
CA GLU A 7 0.37 15.46 6.37
C GLU A 7 1.53 16.31 5.85
N CYS A 8 2.29 15.83 4.86
CA CYS A 8 3.40 16.59 4.29
C CYS A 8 2.91 17.81 3.50
N PHE A 9 1.71 17.77 2.91
CA PHE A 9 1.11 18.92 2.23
C PHE A 9 0.78 20.07 3.19
N HIS A 10 0.43 19.74 4.43
CA HIS A 10 0.06 20.72 5.45
C HIS A 10 1.28 21.22 6.23
N THR A 11 2.20 20.32 6.54
CA THR A 11 3.35 20.61 7.41
C THR A 11 4.60 21.03 6.65
N GLY A 12 4.73 20.64 5.38
CA GLY A 12 5.96 20.81 4.59
C GLY A 12 7.14 19.97 5.10
N LYS A 13 6.91 19.01 6.02
CA LYS A 13 7.96 18.25 6.69
C LYS A 13 7.94 16.79 6.26
N ALA A 14 9.13 16.29 5.92
CA ALA A 14 9.40 14.86 5.84
C ALA A 14 9.70 14.31 7.24
N THR A 15 9.19 13.12 7.52
CA THR A 15 9.29 12.39 8.79
C THR A 15 9.51 10.90 8.51
N PRO A 16 10.00 10.11 9.48
CA PRO A 16 10.07 8.66 9.33
C PRO A 16 8.71 8.05 8.95
N GLU A 17 7.61 8.57 9.51
CA GLU A 17 6.25 8.13 9.20
C GLU A 17 5.85 8.46 7.76
N SER A 18 6.28 9.60 7.20
CA SER A 18 6.03 9.92 5.79
C SER A 18 6.84 9.05 4.84
N ASP A 19 8.04 8.64 5.24
CA ASP A 19 8.83 7.67 4.47
C ASP A 19 8.15 6.30 4.46
N VAL A 20 7.55 5.89 5.59
CA VAL A 20 6.73 4.66 5.67
C VAL A 20 5.51 4.73 4.75
N TYR A 21 4.86 5.88 4.63
CA TYR A 21 3.77 6.06 3.67
C TYR A 21 4.24 5.87 2.23
N GLY A 22 5.36 6.52 1.87
CA GLY A 22 5.94 6.37 0.53
C GLY A 22 6.32 4.91 0.22
N PHE A 23 6.90 4.21 1.20
CA PHE A 23 7.17 2.77 1.09
C PHE A 23 5.89 1.95 0.86
N GLY A 24 4.81 2.23 1.60
CA GLY A 24 3.53 1.57 1.41
C GLY A 24 2.96 1.77 -0.01
N ALA A 25 3.05 2.99 -0.53
CA ALA A 25 2.63 3.28 -1.90
C ALA A 25 3.44 2.52 -2.95
N VAL A 26 4.77 2.40 -2.76
CA VAL A 26 5.65 1.59 -3.63
C VAL A 26 5.28 0.11 -3.54
N LEU A 27 5.01 -0.40 -2.34
CA LEU A 27 4.63 -1.80 -2.15
C LEU A 27 3.34 -2.13 -2.91
N LEU A 28 2.35 -1.25 -2.83
CA LEU A 28 1.10 -1.40 -3.58
C LEU A 28 1.33 -1.30 -5.09
N GLU A 29 2.17 -0.36 -5.55
CA GLU A 29 2.55 -0.25 -6.97
C GLU A 29 3.19 -1.54 -7.50
N VAL A 30 4.05 -2.19 -6.72
CA VAL A 30 4.68 -3.47 -7.11
C VAL A 30 3.65 -4.59 -7.23
N VAL A 31 2.76 -4.75 -6.23
CA VAL A 31 1.78 -5.85 -6.22
C VAL A 31 0.69 -5.66 -7.28
N CYS A 32 0.25 -4.42 -7.49
CA CYS A 32 -0.81 -4.09 -8.44
C CYS A 32 -0.29 -3.90 -9.87
N ALA A 33 1.03 -3.72 -10.03
CA ALA A 33 1.68 -3.25 -11.25
C ALA A 33 1.04 -2.00 -11.88
N GLN A 34 0.48 -1.14 -11.04
CA GLN A 34 -0.19 0.10 -11.41
C GLN A 34 0.58 1.29 -10.86
N ARG A 35 0.58 2.39 -11.62
CA ARG A 35 1.18 3.63 -11.14
C ARG A 35 0.41 4.16 -9.92
N PRO A 36 1.09 4.85 -8.98
CA PRO A 36 0.45 5.27 -7.74
C PRO A 36 -0.50 6.46 -7.88
N TRP A 37 -0.47 7.14 -9.03
CA TRP A 37 -1.59 7.96 -9.48
C TRP A 37 -2.48 7.09 -10.37
N ALA A 38 -3.77 7.08 -10.07
CA ALA A 38 -4.71 6.22 -10.77
C ALA A 38 -4.84 6.62 -12.25
N SER A 39 -5.03 5.63 -13.12
CA SER A 39 -5.41 5.83 -14.52
C SER A 39 -6.92 5.86 -14.73
N ASP A 40 -7.70 5.46 -13.73
CA ASP A 40 -9.17 5.46 -13.74
C ASP A 40 -9.72 6.85 -13.34
N ALA A 41 -10.87 7.22 -13.90
CA ALA A 41 -11.55 8.48 -13.60
C ALA A 41 -12.14 8.52 -12.17
N THR A 42 -12.26 7.37 -11.50
CA THR A 42 -12.99 7.23 -10.23
C THR A 42 -12.14 7.53 -9.00
N PHE A 43 -10.88 7.11 -9.01
CA PHE A 43 -9.93 7.36 -7.92
C PHE A 43 -8.78 8.19 -8.44
N HIS A 44 -8.16 9.03 -7.60
CA HIS A 44 -7.01 9.83 -8.01
C HIS A 44 -5.68 9.14 -7.67
N PHE A 45 -5.67 8.28 -6.65
CA PHE A 45 -4.48 7.56 -6.19
C PHE A 45 -4.77 6.06 -6.05
N LEU A 46 -3.74 5.25 -6.33
CA LEU A 46 -3.80 3.79 -6.20
C LEU A 46 -4.18 3.37 -4.77
N VAL A 47 -3.59 4.03 -3.77
CA VAL A 47 -3.86 3.78 -2.34
C VAL A 47 -5.36 3.88 -2.03
N ASP A 48 -6.07 4.88 -2.59
CA ASP A 48 -7.50 5.08 -2.34
C ASP A 48 -8.35 3.96 -2.95
N TRP A 49 -7.99 3.51 -4.15
CA TRP A 49 -8.65 2.39 -4.82
C TRP A 49 -8.47 1.07 -4.06
N VAL A 50 -7.24 0.78 -3.60
CA VAL A 50 -6.96 -0.43 -2.81
C VAL A 50 -7.68 -0.37 -1.46
N TRP A 51 -7.78 0.80 -0.82
CA TRP A 51 -8.62 0.97 0.37
C TRP A 51 -10.10 0.69 0.11
N CYS A 52 -10.63 1.06 -1.06
CA CYS A 52 -12.00 0.75 -1.45
C CYS A 52 -12.21 -0.77 -1.55
N LEU A 53 -11.34 -1.46 -2.29
CA LEU A 53 -11.38 -2.92 -2.41
C LEU A 53 -11.26 -3.61 -1.06
N HIS A 54 -10.39 -3.11 -0.17
CA HIS A 54 -10.26 -3.65 1.18
C HIS A 54 -11.55 -3.54 1.98
N ARG A 55 -12.23 -2.38 1.94
CA ARG A 55 -13.52 -2.17 2.63
C ARG A 55 -14.64 -3.06 2.09
N GLU A 56 -14.57 -3.42 0.82
CA GLU A 56 -15.52 -4.32 0.17
C GLU A 56 -15.18 -5.81 0.36
N GLY A 57 -14.05 -6.14 1.01
CA GLY A 57 -13.59 -7.52 1.16
C GLY A 57 -13.02 -8.13 -0.12
N ARG A 58 -12.62 -7.29 -1.07
CA ARG A 58 -12.19 -7.63 -2.44
C ARG A 58 -10.72 -7.30 -2.71
N ILE A 59 -9.90 -7.15 -1.66
CA ILE A 59 -8.53 -6.61 -1.78
C ILE A 59 -7.65 -7.37 -2.78
N VAL A 60 -7.83 -8.69 -2.93
CA VAL A 60 -7.05 -9.53 -3.86
C VAL A 60 -7.28 -9.15 -5.32
N GLU A 61 -8.41 -8.50 -5.66
CA GLU A 61 -8.65 -7.96 -7.00
C GLU A 61 -7.69 -6.83 -7.38
N ALA A 62 -6.91 -6.30 -6.41
CA ALA A 62 -5.87 -5.32 -6.68
C ALA A 62 -4.60 -5.94 -7.29
N VAL A 63 -4.39 -7.26 -7.19
CA VAL A 63 -3.18 -7.93 -7.69
C VAL A 63 -3.10 -7.80 -9.21
N ASP A 64 -1.88 -7.61 -9.74
CA ASP A 64 -1.61 -7.55 -11.18
C ASP A 64 -2.26 -8.72 -11.92
N GLU A 65 -3.26 -8.42 -12.76
CA GLU A 65 -4.00 -9.41 -13.55
C GLU A 65 -3.10 -10.26 -14.46
N ARG A 66 -1.92 -9.73 -14.83
CA ARG A 66 -0.95 -10.43 -15.68
C ARG A 66 -0.28 -11.60 -14.98
N LEU A 67 -0.33 -11.66 -13.64
CA LEU A 67 0.14 -12.81 -12.87
C LEU A 67 -0.79 -14.02 -13.00
N GLY A 68 -2.07 -13.82 -13.34
CA GLY A 68 -3.03 -14.92 -13.46
C GLY A 68 -3.15 -15.74 -12.16
N ASN A 69 -2.65 -16.97 -12.17
CA ASN A 69 -2.59 -17.85 -10.97
C ASN A 69 -1.16 -18.09 -10.47
N ASP A 70 -0.17 -17.31 -10.95
CA ASP A 70 1.25 -17.46 -10.64
C ASP A 70 1.65 -16.65 -9.39
N TYR A 71 0.90 -16.81 -8.31
CA TYR A 71 1.20 -16.26 -6.99
C TYR A 71 0.43 -16.99 -5.89
N VAL A 72 0.91 -16.89 -4.65
CA VAL A 72 0.20 -17.39 -3.47
C VAL A 72 -0.77 -16.30 -3.00
N VAL A 73 -2.07 -16.59 -3.04
CA VAL A 73 -3.14 -15.61 -2.73
C VAL A 73 -2.97 -15.03 -1.33
N GLU A 74 -2.63 -15.87 -0.34
CA GLU A 74 -2.43 -15.46 1.04
C GLU A 74 -1.25 -14.50 1.19
N GLU A 75 -0.15 -14.73 0.47
CA GLU A 75 1.03 -13.86 0.49
C GLU A 75 0.73 -12.51 -0.15
N ALA A 76 0.08 -12.51 -1.33
CA ALA A 76 -0.34 -11.29 -2.00
C ALA A 76 -1.31 -10.47 -1.13
N GLN A 77 -2.29 -11.13 -0.51
CA GLN A 77 -3.22 -10.46 0.41
C GLN A 77 -2.48 -9.83 1.60
N ARG A 78 -1.50 -10.51 2.19
CA ARG A 78 -0.70 -9.96 3.29
C ARG A 78 0.14 -8.76 2.84
N LEU A 79 0.75 -8.81 1.66
CA LEU A 79 1.51 -7.68 1.10
C LEU A 79 0.62 -6.46 0.84
N LEU A 80 -0.60 -6.67 0.33
CA LEU A 80 -1.58 -5.60 0.14
C LEU A 80 -2.00 -4.97 1.48
N LEU A 81 -2.28 -5.80 2.49
CA LEU A 81 -2.62 -5.31 3.84
C LEU A 81 -1.45 -4.55 4.48
N LEU A 82 -0.22 -5.02 4.30
CA LEU A 82 0.98 -4.31 4.76
C LEU A 82 1.13 -2.97 4.03
N GLY A 83 0.91 -2.94 2.72
CA GLY A 83 0.92 -1.72 1.91
C GLY A 83 -0.09 -0.69 2.40
N LEU A 84 -1.32 -1.13 2.73
CA LEU A 84 -2.36 -0.27 3.32
C LEU A 84 -2.00 0.21 4.73
N ALA A 85 -1.45 -0.65 5.59
CA ALA A 85 -1.02 -0.28 6.94
C ALA A 85 0.09 0.79 6.89
N CYS A 86 1.08 0.62 6.02
CA CYS A 86 2.13 1.60 5.77
C CYS A 86 1.57 2.92 5.21
N SER A 87 0.59 2.83 4.30
CA SER A 87 -0.04 3.99 3.65
C SER A 87 -1.26 4.54 4.43
N HIS A 88 -1.36 4.26 5.73
CA HIS A 88 -2.49 4.72 6.53
C HIS A 88 -2.55 6.26 6.55
N PRO A 89 -3.74 6.88 6.39
CA PRO A 89 -3.87 8.34 6.33
C PRO A 89 -3.43 9.04 7.64
N ILE A 90 -3.59 8.36 8.78
CA ILE A 90 -3.12 8.83 10.09
C ILE A 90 -1.70 8.32 10.33
N ALA A 91 -0.74 9.24 10.43
CA ALA A 91 0.69 8.92 10.56
C ALA A 91 1.03 8.04 11.76
N THR A 92 0.33 8.20 12.90
CA THR A 92 0.60 7.44 14.13
C THR A 92 0.10 6.00 14.07
N GLU A 93 -0.80 5.67 13.15
CA GLU A 93 -1.32 4.32 12.95
C GLU A 93 -0.42 3.49 12.01
N ARG A 94 0.56 4.14 11.37
CA ARG A 94 1.51 3.45 10.48
C ARG A 94 2.46 2.59 11.31
N PRO A 95 2.81 1.37 10.85
CA PRO A 95 3.76 0.53 11.53
C PRO A 95 5.16 1.17 11.57
N LYS A 96 5.91 0.91 12.63
CA LYS A 96 7.34 1.25 12.68
C LYS A 96 8.11 0.32 11.74
N THR A 97 9.22 0.81 11.18
CA THR A 97 10.07 0.06 10.24
C THR A 97 10.46 -1.33 10.74
N GLN A 98 10.74 -1.46 12.05
CA GLN A 98 11.03 -2.77 12.65
C GLN A 98 9.85 -3.75 12.51
N ALA A 99 8.62 -3.30 12.75
CA ALA A 99 7.42 -4.13 12.61
C ALA A 99 7.19 -4.52 11.14
N ILE A 100 7.45 -3.61 10.19
CA ILE A 100 7.38 -3.89 8.75
C ILE A 100 8.33 -5.04 8.39
N VAL A 101 9.58 -5.00 8.86
CA VAL A 101 10.57 -6.07 8.61
C VAL A 101 10.13 -7.39 9.24
N GLN A 102 9.57 -7.39 10.45
CA GLN A 102 9.06 -8.60 11.08
C GLN A 102 7.89 -9.21 10.31
N MET A 103 6.95 -8.37 9.84
CA MET A 103 5.84 -8.81 9.01
C MET A 103 6.33 -9.39 7.68
N TRP A 104 7.34 -8.76 7.06
CA TRP A 104 7.96 -9.25 5.83
C TRP A 104 8.61 -10.62 6.04
N LEU A 105 9.44 -10.78 7.08
CA LEU A 105 10.12 -12.05 7.37
C LEU A 105 9.14 -13.17 7.74
N SER A 106 7.94 -12.84 8.24
CA SER A 106 6.89 -13.83 8.50
C SER A 106 6.15 -14.33 7.23
N LEU A 107 6.48 -13.76 6.06
CA LEU A 107 5.99 -14.24 4.76
C LEU A 107 6.88 -15.35 4.19
N ASP A 108 8.16 -15.41 4.58
CA ASP A 108 9.06 -16.49 4.16
C ASP A 108 8.87 -17.73 5.07
N PRO A 109 8.51 -18.90 4.52
CA PRO A 109 8.37 -20.15 5.27
C PRO A 109 9.70 -20.75 5.74
#